data_AF-H0EF44-F1
#
_entry.id   AF-H0EF44-F1
#
_cell.length_a   1.000
_cell.length_b   1.000
_cell.length_c   1.000
_cell.angle_alpha   90.00
_cell.angle_beta   90.00
_cell.angle_gamma   90.00
#
_symmetry.space_group_name_H-M   'P 1'
#
loop_
_entity.id
_entity.type
_entity.pdbx_description
1 polymer ?
#
loop_
_entity_poly.entity_id
_entity_poly.type
_entity_poly.pdbx_seq_one_letter_code
_entity_poly.pdbx_strand_id
1 'polypeptide(L)'
;MEIFPIGKKVAEDIKALEAMESPEWSWTAICCGLFFDFCLEVGFFGIDALTKTATIWDDGEQKFSVTARPTIGLAVTKVLAHPKETANRRVYISSFQCSLNEILDGYKTITSSEGWNITKVTSEEMVANATENVKKGENVMYSIGRLGLATAVKPGLQADFAAEGILDNQMLGLETNESSHEIIAKVLKA
;
A
#
# COMPACT_ATOMS: atom_id res chain seq x y z
N MET A 1 -6.46 11.17 -15.40
CA MET A 1 -7.40 10.07 -15.13
C MET A 1 -7.29 9.77 -13.65
N GLU A 2 -8.39 9.83 -12.91
CA GLU A 2 -8.40 9.50 -11.48
C GLU A 2 -8.30 7.97 -11.37
N ILE A 3 -7.12 7.46 -10.99
CA ILE A 3 -6.83 6.03 -11.01
C ILE A 3 -7.56 5.33 -9.86
N PHE A 4 -7.58 5.94 -8.67
CA PHE A 4 -8.14 5.35 -7.47
C PHE A 4 -9.41 6.11 -7.04
N PRO A 5 -10.61 5.51 -7.13
CA PRO A 5 -11.88 6.20 -6.89
C PRO A 5 -12.02 6.82 -5.49
N ILE A 6 -11.33 6.27 -4.50
CA ILE A 6 -11.35 6.75 -3.11
C ILE A 6 -10.41 7.96 -2.92
N GLY A 7 -9.41 8.11 -3.80
CA GLY A 7 -8.39 9.16 -3.70
C GLY A 7 -8.99 10.57 -3.74
N LYS A 8 -10.03 10.79 -4.55
CA LYS A 8 -10.75 12.08 -4.61
C LYS A 8 -11.21 12.55 -3.25
N LYS A 9 -11.94 11.65 -2.58
CA LYS A 9 -12.61 11.96 -1.33
C LYS A 9 -11.59 12.26 -0.23
N VAL A 10 -10.50 11.48 -0.18
CA VAL A 10 -9.39 11.73 0.74
C VAL A 10 -8.75 13.10 0.47
N ALA A 11 -8.54 13.49 -0.79
CA ALA A 11 -8.00 14.80 -1.11
C ALA A 11 -8.95 15.96 -0.74
N GLU A 12 -10.25 15.77 -0.92
CA GLU A 12 -11.28 16.72 -0.47
C GLU A 12 -11.33 16.84 1.06
N ASP A 13 -11.22 15.71 1.78
CA ASP A 13 -11.18 15.69 3.24
C ASP A 13 -9.93 16.43 3.76
N ILE A 14 -8.75 16.20 3.15
CA ILE A 14 -7.55 16.93 3.54
C ILE A 14 -7.72 18.44 3.31
N LYS A 15 -8.29 18.87 2.18
CA LYS A 15 -8.56 20.30 1.95
C LYS A 15 -9.54 20.89 2.98
N ALA A 16 -10.54 20.12 3.39
CA ALA A 16 -11.47 20.54 4.43
C ALA A 16 -10.76 20.68 5.79
N LEU A 17 -9.85 19.75 6.12
CA LEU A 17 -9.01 19.83 7.31
C LEU A 17 -8.06 21.04 7.26
N GLU A 18 -7.39 21.29 6.13
CA GLU A 18 -6.53 22.46 5.91
C GLU A 18 -7.29 23.78 6.15
N ALA A 19 -8.57 23.85 5.76
CA ALA A 19 -9.40 25.04 5.98
C ALA A 19 -9.86 25.24 7.43
N MET A 20 -9.71 24.24 8.29
CA MET A 20 -10.11 24.25 9.70
C MET A 20 -8.95 24.58 10.66
N GLU A 21 -7.72 24.71 10.16
CA GLU A 21 -6.53 24.97 10.97
C GLU A 21 -6.67 26.22 11.86
N SER A 22 -6.41 26.05 13.16
CA SER A 22 -6.41 27.15 14.14
C SER A 22 -5.37 26.91 15.24
N PRO A 23 -5.10 27.91 16.11
CA PRO A 23 -4.22 27.69 17.26
C PRO A 23 -4.67 26.56 18.21
N GLU A 24 -5.97 26.27 18.27
CA GLU A 24 -6.59 25.26 19.15
C GLU A 24 -6.90 23.95 18.44
N TRP A 25 -6.76 23.88 17.12
CA TRP A 25 -7.11 22.71 16.31
C TRP A 25 -6.09 22.44 15.21
N SER A 26 -5.62 21.20 15.14
CA SER A 26 -4.69 20.74 14.12
C SER A 26 -5.08 19.37 13.59
N TRP A 27 -4.61 19.04 12.40
CA TRP A 27 -4.80 17.73 11.78
C TRP A 27 -3.47 17.06 11.45
N THR A 28 -3.51 15.74 11.30
CA THR A 28 -2.40 14.95 10.74
C THR A 28 -2.99 13.89 9.82
N ALA A 29 -2.49 13.78 8.59
CA ALA A 29 -2.83 12.67 7.70
C ALA A 29 -1.69 11.65 7.67
N ILE A 30 -1.98 10.39 7.98
CA ILE A 30 -0.98 9.32 7.97
C ILE A 30 -0.96 8.66 6.58
N CYS A 31 0.09 8.92 5.82
CA CYS A 31 0.37 8.29 4.54
C CYS A 31 1.22 7.03 4.76
N CYS A 32 0.61 5.85 4.66
CA CYS A 32 1.26 4.57 5.01
C CYS A 32 1.47 3.60 3.84
N GLY A 33 1.28 4.07 2.61
CA GLY A 33 1.38 3.21 1.43
C GLY A 33 0.27 2.15 1.42
N LEU A 34 0.59 0.94 0.96
CA LEU A 34 -0.37 -0.18 0.99
C LEU A 34 -0.31 -0.92 2.34
N PHE A 35 -1.48 -1.36 2.83
CA PHE A 35 -1.57 -2.14 4.05
C PHE A 35 -1.10 -3.57 3.73
N PHE A 36 0.15 -3.89 4.07
CA PHE A 36 0.84 -5.05 3.52
C PHE A 36 0.11 -6.37 3.80
N ASP A 37 -0.15 -6.65 5.08
CA ASP A 37 -0.81 -7.86 5.55
C ASP A 37 -2.24 -7.97 5.04
N PHE A 38 -3.00 -6.87 5.05
CA PHE A 38 -4.34 -6.85 4.48
C PHE A 38 -4.33 -7.17 2.98
N CYS A 39 -3.46 -6.53 2.19
CA CYS A 39 -3.39 -6.77 0.75
C CYS A 39 -2.98 -8.21 0.40
N LEU A 40 -2.19 -8.88 1.25
CA LEU A 40 -1.90 -10.32 1.14
C LEU A 40 -3.14 -11.17 1.43
N GLU A 41 -3.87 -10.88 2.52
CA GLU A 41 -5.08 -11.61 2.94
C GLU A 41 -6.17 -11.59 1.87
N VAL A 42 -6.41 -10.44 1.24
CA VAL A 42 -7.48 -10.28 0.24
C VAL A 42 -7.00 -10.48 -1.20
N GLY A 43 -5.73 -10.85 -1.40
CA GLY A 43 -5.17 -11.16 -2.72
C GLY A 43 -4.99 -9.95 -3.65
N PHE A 44 -4.92 -8.72 -3.11
CA PHE A 44 -4.81 -7.50 -3.95
C PHE A 44 -3.50 -7.40 -4.72
N PHE A 45 -2.42 -8.05 -4.25
CA PHE A 45 -1.19 -8.20 -5.02
C PHE A 45 -1.34 -9.14 -6.23
N GLY A 46 -2.41 -9.94 -6.31
CA GLY A 46 -2.67 -10.86 -7.41
C GLY A 46 -1.76 -12.08 -7.38
N ILE A 47 -1.37 -12.52 -6.19
CA ILE A 47 -0.54 -13.70 -5.93
C ILE A 47 -1.34 -14.65 -5.05
N ASP A 48 -1.50 -15.89 -5.49
CA ASP A 48 -2.24 -16.94 -4.79
C ASP A 48 -1.34 -18.16 -4.60
N ALA A 49 -1.05 -18.46 -3.34
CA ALA A 49 -0.20 -19.57 -2.93
C ALA A 49 -0.83 -20.95 -3.16
N LEU A 50 -2.16 -21.05 -3.03
CA LEU A 50 -2.89 -22.31 -3.14
C LEU A 50 -2.92 -22.77 -4.60
N THR A 51 -3.22 -21.85 -5.51
CA THR A 51 -3.24 -22.13 -6.95
C THR A 51 -1.87 -21.95 -7.61
N LYS A 52 -0.87 -21.43 -6.87
CA LYS A 52 0.45 -21.04 -7.39
C LYS A 52 0.35 -20.14 -8.61
N THR A 53 -0.53 -19.16 -8.57
CA THR A 53 -0.71 -18.19 -9.67
C THR A 53 -0.24 -16.81 -9.24
N ALA A 54 0.34 -16.06 -10.17
CA ALA A 54 0.75 -14.68 -9.92
C ALA A 54 0.49 -13.81 -11.15
N THR A 55 -0.09 -12.63 -10.94
CA THR A 55 -0.25 -11.59 -11.96
C THR A 55 0.71 -10.45 -11.68
N ILE A 56 1.79 -10.38 -12.45
CA ILE A 56 2.83 -9.36 -12.33
C ILE A 56 2.58 -8.24 -13.33
N TRP A 57 2.61 -7.00 -12.84
CA TRP A 57 2.34 -5.80 -13.64
C TRP A 57 3.65 -5.25 -14.19
N ASP A 58 3.65 -4.91 -15.48
CA ASP A 58 4.80 -4.37 -16.19
C ASP A 58 6.02 -5.30 -16.01
N ASP A 59 7.14 -4.80 -15.48
CA ASP A 59 8.31 -5.63 -15.14
C ASP A 59 8.25 -6.24 -13.72
N GLY A 60 7.36 -5.74 -12.87
CA GLY A 60 7.21 -6.15 -11.47
C GLY A 60 8.27 -5.60 -10.52
N GLU A 61 9.13 -4.69 -10.97
CA GLU A 61 10.29 -4.19 -10.23
C GLU A 61 10.08 -2.84 -9.55
N GLN A 62 9.05 -2.08 -9.95
CA GLN A 62 8.72 -0.81 -9.31
C GLN A 62 8.56 -1.01 -7.79
N LYS A 63 9.41 -0.33 -7.03
CA LYS A 63 9.36 -0.30 -5.58
C LYS A 63 8.24 0.61 -5.09
N PHE A 64 7.61 0.20 -4.01
CA PHE A 64 6.62 0.99 -3.28
C PHE A 64 6.69 0.71 -1.79
N SER A 65 6.28 1.70 -1.01
CA SER A 65 6.18 1.61 0.44
C SER A 65 4.93 0.84 0.87
N VAL A 66 5.11 -0.07 1.81
CA VAL A 66 4.04 -0.80 2.46
C VAL A 66 4.17 -0.70 3.97
N THR A 67 3.05 -0.83 4.68
CA THR A 67 3.03 -0.81 6.15
C THR A 67 2.11 -1.91 6.67
N ALA A 68 2.58 -2.66 7.67
CA ALA A 68 1.75 -3.64 8.35
C ALA A 68 0.73 -2.95 9.28
N ARG A 69 -0.48 -3.49 9.40
CA ARG A 69 -1.53 -2.91 10.28
C ARG A 69 -1.06 -2.64 11.73
N PRO A 70 -0.23 -3.49 12.39
CA PRO A 70 0.30 -3.17 13.72
C PRO A 70 1.12 -1.88 13.77
N THR A 71 1.98 -1.66 12.77
CA THR A 71 2.78 -0.42 12.65
C THR A 71 1.91 0.79 12.35
N ILE A 72 0.85 0.64 11.55
CA ILE A 72 -0.15 1.70 11.35
C ILE A 72 -0.83 2.07 12.67
N GLY A 73 -1.24 1.07 13.46
CA GLY A 73 -1.84 1.28 14.78
C GLY A 73 -0.90 2.01 15.74
N LEU A 74 0.38 1.64 15.74
CA LEU A 74 1.41 2.33 16.52
C LEU A 74 1.58 3.78 16.06
N ALA A 75 1.63 4.02 14.74
CA ALA A 75 1.79 5.36 14.19
C ALA A 75 0.67 6.32 14.63
N VAL A 76 -0.58 5.85 14.69
CA VAL A 76 -1.70 6.65 15.23
C VAL A 76 -1.39 7.12 16.66
N THR A 77 -0.89 6.22 17.52
CA THR A 77 -0.52 6.60 18.90
C THR A 77 0.67 7.55 18.95
N LYS A 78 1.66 7.37 18.07
CA LYS A 78 2.87 8.21 18.01
C LYS A 78 2.56 9.62 17.52
N VAL A 79 1.68 9.78 16.53
CA VAL A 79 1.20 11.08 16.06
C VAL A 79 0.55 11.86 17.20
N LEU A 80 -0.32 11.21 17.98
CA LEU A 80 -0.97 11.85 19.14
C LEU A 80 0.04 12.21 20.26
N ALA A 81 1.17 11.50 20.33
CA ALA A 81 2.25 11.79 21.26
C ALA A 81 3.23 12.88 20.77
N HIS A 82 3.21 13.23 19.48
CA HIS A 82 4.07 14.26 18.86
C HIS A 82 3.23 15.34 18.16
N PRO A 83 2.23 15.95 18.85
CA PRO A 83 1.24 16.79 18.20
C PRO A 83 1.82 18.08 17.61
N LYS A 84 3.01 18.52 18.04
CA LYS A 84 3.67 19.72 17.49
C LYS A 84 4.36 19.41 16.18
N GLU A 85 5.05 18.27 16.11
CA GLU A 85 5.84 17.81 14.97
C GLU A 85 4.96 17.31 13.81
N THR A 86 3.73 16.90 14.12
CA THR A 86 2.78 16.36 13.14
C THR A 86 1.63 17.30 12.81
N ALA A 87 1.55 18.46 13.45
CA ALA A 87 0.47 19.43 13.21
C ALA A 87 0.41 19.88 11.75
N ASN A 88 -0.81 19.90 11.22
CA ASN A 88 -1.20 20.49 9.93
C ASN A 88 -0.41 19.95 8.75
N ARG A 89 -0.07 18.65 8.79
CA ARG A 89 0.69 18.03 7.72
C ARG A 89 0.41 16.57 7.53
N ARG A 90 0.84 16.08 6.37
CA ARG A 90 0.96 14.66 6.08
C ARG A 90 2.22 14.13 6.78
N VAL A 91 2.11 12.95 7.37
CA VAL A 91 3.25 12.16 7.85
C VAL A 91 3.35 10.89 7.04
N TYR A 92 4.55 10.55 6.58
CA TYR A 92 4.78 9.39 5.74
C TYR A 92 5.45 8.29 6.55
N ILE A 93 4.84 7.11 6.57
CA ILE A 93 5.37 5.95 7.27
C ILE A 93 5.47 4.77 6.33
N SER A 94 6.42 3.89 6.60
CA SER A 94 6.54 2.61 5.93
C SER A 94 7.16 1.59 6.87
N SER A 95 6.67 0.35 6.84
CA SER A 95 7.37 -0.78 7.44
C SER A 95 8.62 -1.12 6.63
N PHE A 96 8.48 -1.21 5.31
CA PHE A 96 9.56 -1.47 4.35
C PHE A 96 9.07 -1.19 2.91
N GLN A 97 10.01 -1.22 1.96
CA GLN A 97 9.74 -1.11 0.54
C GLN A 97 9.82 -2.49 -0.12
N CYS A 98 8.92 -2.77 -1.05
CA CYS A 98 8.96 -3.99 -1.86
C CYS A 98 8.48 -3.77 -3.29
N SER A 99 8.76 -4.74 -4.16
CA SER A 99 8.20 -4.86 -5.50
C SER A 99 7.27 -6.09 -5.60
N LEU A 100 6.49 -6.20 -6.68
CA LEU A 100 5.63 -7.39 -6.89
C LEU A 100 6.46 -8.68 -7.02
N ASN A 101 7.63 -8.60 -7.65
CA ASN A 101 8.53 -9.75 -7.77
C ASN A 101 9.08 -10.19 -6.40
N GLU A 102 9.46 -9.25 -5.54
CA GLU A 102 9.93 -9.58 -4.19
C GLU A 102 8.84 -10.18 -3.30
N ILE A 103 7.59 -9.72 -3.46
CA ILE A 103 6.46 -10.36 -2.77
C ILE A 103 6.33 -11.80 -3.26
N LEU A 104 6.30 -12.03 -4.57
CA LEU A 104 6.22 -13.37 -5.16
C LEU A 104 7.38 -14.27 -4.69
N ASP A 105 8.60 -13.74 -4.60
CA ASP A 105 9.75 -14.49 -4.10
C ASP A 105 9.60 -14.86 -2.61
N GLY A 106 8.97 -14.00 -1.82
CA GLY A 106 8.55 -14.33 -0.46
C GLY A 106 7.61 -15.53 -0.41
N TYR A 107 6.57 -15.54 -1.27
CA TYR A 107 5.65 -16.69 -1.39
C TYR A 107 6.38 -17.97 -1.81
N LYS A 108 7.26 -17.89 -2.81
CA LYS A 108 8.05 -19.03 -3.31
C LYS A 108 8.97 -19.60 -2.24
N THR A 109 9.58 -18.74 -1.43
CA THR A 109 10.48 -19.13 -0.34
C THR A 109 9.74 -19.90 0.75
N ILE A 110 8.50 -19.50 1.06
CA ILE A 110 7.70 -20.10 2.14
C ILE A 110 7.01 -21.39 1.68
N THR A 111 6.62 -21.48 0.42
CA THR A 111 5.83 -22.61 -0.12
C THR A 111 6.68 -23.58 -0.93
N SER A 112 7.02 -23.20 -2.16
CA SER A 112 7.88 -23.89 -3.10
C SER A 112 8.19 -22.94 -4.25
N SER A 113 9.43 -22.96 -4.74
CA SER A 113 9.85 -22.17 -5.91
C SER A 113 9.26 -22.68 -7.23
N GLU A 114 8.74 -23.91 -7.27
CA GLU A 114 8.30 -24.58 -8.49
C GLU A 114 6.77 -24.60 -8.65
N GLY A 115 6.33 -24.71 -9.91
CA GLY A 115 4.92 -24.85 -10.27
C GLY A 115 4.13 -23.55 -10.28
N TRP A 116 4.79 -22.40 -10.29
CA TRP A 116 4.14 -21.10 -10.39
C TRP A 116 3.76 -20.77 -11.84
N ASN A 117 2.49 -20.43 -12.06
CA ASN A 117 2.02 -19.85 -13.31
C ASN A 117 2.00 -18.32 -13.20
N ILE A 118 2.92 -17.66 -13.89
CA ILE A 118 3.11 -16.21 -13.81
C ILE A 118 2.56 -15.56 -15.09
N THR A 119 1.52 -14.75 -14.92
CA THR A 119 0.94 -13.93 -15.99
C THR A 119 1.52 -12.53 -15.89
N LYS A 120 2.10 -12.02 -16.99
CA LYS A 120 2.53 -10.62 -17.09
C LYS A 120 1.46 -9.80 -17.80
N VAL A 121 1.12 -8.65 -17.22
CA VAL A 121 0.09 -7.72 -17.72
C VAL A 121 0.61 -6.29 -17.66
N THR A 122 0.02 -5.38 -18.42
CA THR A 122 0.38 -3.95 -18.31
C THR A 122 -0.44 -3.26 -17.23
N SER A 123 0.15 -2.26 -16.56
CA SER A 123 -0.61 -1.45 -15.61
C SER A 123 -1.75 -0.67 -16.29
N GLU A 124 -1.60 -0.29 -17.56
CA GLU A 124 -2.67 0.32 -18.36
C GLU A 124 -3.88 -0.61 -18.53
N GLU A 125 -3.66 -1.86 -18.94
CA GLU A 125 -4.71 -2.86 -19.12
C GLU A 125 -5.44 -3.14 -17.80
N MET A 126 -4.68 -3.32 -16.72
CA MET A 126 -5.26 -3.61 -15.41
C MET A 126 -6.09 -2.45 -14.87
N VAL A 127 -5.66 -1.21 -15.08
CA VAL A 127 -6.44 -0.02 -14.70
C VAL A 127 -7.71 0.09 -15.54
N ALA A 128 -7.64 -0.14 -16.85
CA ALA A 128 -8.81 -0.10 -17.72
C ALA A 128 -9.86 -1.14 -17.30
N ASN A 129 -9.44 -2.39 -17.14
CA ASN A 129 -10.31 -3.50 -16.73
C ASN A 129 -10.92 -3.27 -15.36
N ALA A 130 -10.12 -2.88 -14.36
CA ALA A 130 -10.62 -2.63 -13.01
C ALA A 130 -11.59 -1.44 -12.98
N THR A 131 -11.33 -0.38 -13.76
CA THR A 131 -12.24 0.77 -13.89
C THR A 131 -13.58 0.36 -14.49
N GLU A 132 -13.57 -0.49 -15.52
CA GLU A 132 -14.80 -0.99 -16.15
C GLU A 132 -15.61 -1.88 -15.19
N ASN A 133 -14.94 -2.78 -14.48
CA ASN A 133 -15.57 -3.65 -13.48
C ASN A 133 -16.25 -2.83 -12.37
N VAL A 134 -15.59 -1.78 -11.86
CA VAL A 134 -16.20 -0.87 -10.89
C VAL A 134 -17.47 -0.20 -11.45
N LYS A 135 -17.43 0.26 -12.71
CA LYS A 135 -18.61 0.88 -13.36
C LYS A 135 -19.77 -0.10 -13.53
N LYS A 136 -19.49 -1.37 -13.80
CA LYS A 136 -20.50 -2.43 -13.96
C LYS A 136 -21.00 -3.01 -12.64
N GLY A 137 -20.35 -2.69 -11.52
CA GLY A 137 -20.67 -3.28 -10.21
C GLY A 137 -20.12 -4.71 -10.05
N GLU A 138 -19.14 -5.10 -10.86
CA GLU A 138 -18.56 -6.44 -10.87
C GLU A 138 -17.28 -6.48 -10.03
N ASN A 139 -17.17 -7.44 -9.10
CA ASN A 139 -15.98 -7.62 -8.25
C ASN A 139 -15.44 -6.30 -7.67
N VAL A 140 -16.34 -5.40 -7.24
CA VAL A 140 -16.02 -3.98 -6.97
C VAL A 140 -14.87 -3.84 -5.98
N MET A 141 -14.88 -4.60 -4.89
CA MET A 141 -13.84 -4.51 -3.86
C MET A 141 -12.46 -4.92 -4.39
N TYR A 142 -12.39 -6.03 -5.13
CA TYR A 142 -11.14 -6.46 -5.76
C TYR A 142 -10.67 -5.44 -6.80
N SER A 143 -11.57 -4.95 -7.65
CA SER A 143 -11.25 -3.96 -8.67
C SER A 143 -10.75 -2.64 -8.07
N ILE A 144 -11.37 -2.16 -6.97
CA ILE A 144 -10.86 -1.00 -6.21
C ILE A 144 -9.48 -1.30 -5.64
N GLY A 145 -9.26 -2.50 -5.08
CA GLY A 145 -7.94 -2.94 -4.61
C GLY A 145 -6.86 -2.91 -5.69
N ARG A 146 -7.19 -3.35 -6.91
CA ARG A 146 -6.28 -3.30 -8.07
C ARG A 146 -6.02 -1.86 -8.53
N LEU A 147 -7.02 -1.00 -8.50
CA LEU A 147 -6.83 0.44 -8.75
C LEU A 147 -5.96 1.10 -7.67
N GLY A 148 -6.03 0.64 -6.42
CA GLY A 148 -5.11 1.04 -5.35
C GLY A 148 -3.69 0.56 -5.60
N LEU A 149 -3.51 -0.71 -6.00
CA LEU A 149 -2.18 -1.22 -6.40
C LEU A 149 -1.59 -0.42 -7.57
N ALA A 150 -2.43 0.00 -8.52
CA ALA A 150 -2.00 0.84 -9.64
C ALA A 150 -1.34 2.15 -9.17
N THR A 151 -1.76 2.72 -8.04
CA THR A 151 -1.12 3.94 -7.52
C THR A 151 0.27 3.67 -6.93
N ALA A 152 0.60 2.41 -6.65
CA ALA A 152 1.89 1.99 -6.13
C ALA A 152 2.87 1.58 -7.25
N VAL A 153 2.37 0.88 -8.28
CA VAL A 153 3.23 0.29 -9.33
C VAL A 153 3.43 1.17 -10.55
N LYS A 154 2.57 2.18 -10.79
CA LYS A 154 2.76 3.09 -11.92
C LYS A 154 3.88 4.10 -11.61
N PRO A 155 4.88 4.27 -12.50
CA PRO A 155 5.94 5.25 -12.31
C PRO A 155 5.42 6.68 -12.15
N GLY A 156 6.14 7.50 -11.38
CA GLY A 156 5.85 8.93 -11.21
C GLY A 156 4.79 9.27 -10.16
N LEU A 157 4.31 8.29 -9.39
CA LEU A 157 3.32 8.51 -8.31
C LEU A 157 3.94 8.56 -6.90
N GLN A 158 5.28 8.60 -6.80
CA GLN A 158 6.02 8.79 -5.54
C GLN A 158 5.61 7.78 -4.44
N ALA A 159 5.30 6.55 -4.84
CA ALA A 159 4.85 5.51 -3.93
C ALA A 159 5.96 4.91 -3.06
N ASP A 160 7.24 5.15 -3.42
CA ASP A 160 8.39 4.78 -2.61
C ASP A 160 8.82 5.97 -1.73
N PHE A 161 8.23 6.06 -0.54
CA PHE A 161 8.50 7.17 0.39
C PHE A 161 9.95 7.22 0.88
N ALA A 162 10.64 6.07 0.90
CA ALA A 162 12.05 6.01 1.26
C ALA A 162 12.93 6.62 0.17
N ALA A 163 12.68 6.24 -1.10
CA ALA A 163 13.40 6.81 -2.24
C ALA A 163 13.16 8.31 -2.40
N GLU A 164 11.97 8.79 -2.04
CA GLU A 164 11.63 10.23 -2.03
C GLU A 164 12.23 10.96 -0.81
N GLY A 165 12.75 10.26 0.20
CA GLY A 165 13.36 10.86 1.38
C GLY A 165 12.37 11.57 2.31
N ILE A 166 11.10 11.17 2.31
CA ILE A 166 10.00 11.85 3.02
C ILE A 166 9.51 11.09 4.27
N LEU A 167 10.16 9.99 4.65
CA LEU A 167 9.74 9.18 5.79
C LEU A 167 9.87 9.92 7.13
N ASP A 168 8.81 9.83 7.92
CA ASP A 168 8.71 10.34 9.30
C ASP A 168 8.94 9.25 10.36
N ASN A 169 9.29 8.02 9.94
CA ASN A 169 9.51 6.88 10.84
C ASN A 169 10.42 7.21 12.02
N GLN A 170 11.58 7.84 11.76
CA GLN A 170 12.55 8.18 12.80
C GLN A 170 11.98 9.21 13.78
N MET A 171 11.29 10.25 13.28
CA MET A 171 10.68 11.28 14.14
C MET A 171 9.62 10.67 15.06
N LEU A 172 8.85 9.69 14.57
CA LEU A 172 7.81 9.00 15.32
C LEU A 172 8.35 7.84 16.19
N GLY A 173 9.64 7.48 16.08
CA GLY A 173 10.21 6.30 16.72
C GLY A 173 9.54 5.00 16.26
N LEU A 174 9.37 4.86 14.95
CA LEU A 174 8.76 3.73 14.24
C LEU A 174 9.81 2.93 13.46
N GLU A 175 11.04 2.83 13.95
CA GLU A 175 11.99 1.87 13.41
C GLU A 175 11.46 0.45 13.66
N THR A 176 11.16 -0.27 12.58
CA THR A 176 10.60 -1.63 12.66
C THR A 176 11.63 -2.64 12.14
N ASN A 177 11.64 -3.83 12.76
CA ASN A 177 12.37 -5.00 12.25
C ASN A 177 11.42 -5.94 11.48
N GLU A 178 10.31 -5.41 10.94
CA GLU A 178 9.31 -6.24 10.26
C GLU A 178 9.87 -6.80 8.96
N SER A 179 9.72 -8.11 8.79
CA SER A 179 10.15 -8.82 7.59
C SER A 179 8.96 -9.15 6.70
N SER A 180 9.08 -8.87 5.41
CA SER A 180 8.09 -9.27 4.40
C SER A 180 7.81 -10.78 4.46
N HIS A 181 8.85 -11.60 4.62
CA HIS A 181 8.72 -13.06 4.71
C HIS A 181 7.95 -13.51 5.95
N GLU A 182 8.22 -12.89 7.10
CA GLU A 182 7.50 -13.23 8.34
C GLU A 182 6.02 -12.88 8.24
N ILE A 183 5.69 -11.74 7.62
CA ILE A 183 4.30 -11.33 7.44
C ILE A 183 3.59 -12.26 6.44
N ILE A 184 4.21 -12.55 5.29
CA ILE A 184 3.64 -13.50 4.32
C ILE A 184 3.43 -14.87 4.99
N ALA A 185 4.40 -15.36 5.76
CA ALA A 185 4.29 -16.65 6.44
C ALA A 185 3.18 -16.68 7.51
N LYS A 186 2.91 -15.55 8.17
CA LYS A 186 1.78 -15.42 9.11
C LYS A 186 0.44 -15.46 8.36
N VAL A 187 0.31 -14.71 7.28
CA VAL A 187 -0.92 -14.67 6.46
C VAL A 187 -1.24 -16.03 5.86
N LEU A 188 -0.23 -16.77 5.37
CA LEU A 188 -0.43 -18.11 4.80
C LEU A 188 -0.85 -19.19 5.81
N LYS A 189 -0.74 -18.92 7.12
CA LYS A 189 -1.12 -19.86 8.19
C LYS A 189 -2.48 -19.54 8.81
N ALA A 190 -3.05 -18.38 8.52
CA ALA A 190 -4.34 -17.93 9.04
C ALA A 190 -5.50 -18.60 8.29
#